data_AF-A0A832LV87-F1
#
_entry.id   AF-A0A832LV87-F1
#
_cell.length_a   1.000
_cell.length_b   1.000
_cell.length_c   1.000
_cell.angle_alpha   90.00
_cell.angle_beta   90.00
_cell.angle_gamma   90.00
#
_symmetry.space_group_name_H-M   'P 1'
#
loop_
_entity.id
_entity.type
_entity.pdbx_description
1 polymer ?
#
loop_
_entity_poly.entity_id
_entity_poly.type
_entity_poly.pdbx_seq_one_letter_code
_entity_poly.pdbx_strand_id
1 'polypeptide(L)'
;MLNYDYLNEITGGDAEFIAELLGDFASQTPDLIEQIATAIAQGDAATVGAAAHTLKGSARAVGADEFAAIAFDLEQAGKRGDLSNAP
;
A
#
# COMPACT_ATOMS: atom_id res chain seq x y z
N MET A 1 -6.04 -11.04 -2.57
CA MET A 1 -7.50 -10.96 -2.81
C MET A 1 -8.10 -9.98 -1.80
N LEU A 2 -9.13 -9.19 -2.14
CA LEU A 2 -9.78 -8.26 -1.20
C LEU A 2 -10.66 -9.03 -0.20
N ASN A 3 -10.59 -8.68 1.09
CA ASN A 3 -11.45 -9.23 2.13
C ASN A 3 -12.75 -8.41 2.28
N TYR A 4 -13.81 -8.85 1.60
CA TYR A 4 -15.12 -8.19 1.64
C TYR A 4 -15.84 -8.30 2.98
N ASP A 5 -15.61 -9.38 3.74
CA ASP A 5 -16.21 -9.53 5.07
C ASP A 5 -15.63 -8.51 6.04
N TYR A 6 -14.31 -8.28 5.98
CA TYR A 6 -13.63 -7.22 6.72
C TYR A 6 -14.15 -5.83 6.34
N LEU A 7 -14.30 -5.54 5.03
CA LEU A 7 -14.88 -4.27 4.57
C LEU A 7 -16.28 -4.05 5.15
N ASN A 8 -17.15 -5.07 5.09
CA ASN A 8 -18.48 -4.99 5.68
C ASN A 8 -18.45 -4.75 7.20
N GLU A 9 -17.51 -5.37 7.92
CA GLU A 9 -17.36 -5.18 9.37
C GLU A 9 -16.96 -3.74 9.72
N ILE A 10 -15.94 -3.18 9.03
CA ILE A 10 -15.43 -1.84 9.35
C ILE A 10 -16.34 -0.71 8.88
N THR A 11 -17.17 -0.95 7.86
CA THR A 11 -18.14 0.05 7.36
C THR A 11 -19.55 -0.15 7.89
N GLY A 12 -19.82 -1.23 8.63
CA GLY A 12 -21.18 -1.61 9.03
C GLY A 12 -22.08 -2.00 7.85
N GLY A 13 -21.49 -2.42 6.72
CA GLY A 13 -22.20 -2.77 5.49
C GLY A 13 -22.66 -1.57 4.66
N ASP A 14 -22.18 -0.36 4.96
CA ASP A 14 -22.48 0.83 4.18
C ASP A 14 -21.78 0.76 2.81
N ALA A 15 -22.57 0.61 1.75
CA ALA A 15 -22.08 0.47 0.39
C ALA A 15 -21.44 1.76 -0.17
N GLU A 16 -21.89 2.94 0.27
CA GLU A 16 -21.30 4.22 -0.14
C GLU A 16 -19.92 4.37 0.48
N PHE A 17 -19.77 4.03 1.76
CA PHE A 17 -18.48 4.08 2.44
C PHE A 17 -17.50 3.03 1.91
N ILE A 18 -17.97 1.81 1.59
CA ILE A 18 -17.14 0.79 0.91
C ILE A 18 -16.63 1.33 -0.44
N ALA A 19 -17.50 1.97 -1.22
CA ALA A 19 -17.12 2.54 -2.51
C ALA A 19 -16.10 3.69 -2.36
N GLU A 20 -16.25 4.53 -1.33
CA GLU A 20 -15.28 5.58 -0.99
C GLU A 20 -13.90 4.98 -0.68
N LEU A 21 -13.82 4.00 0.23
CA LEU A 21 -12.55 3.35 0.60
C LEU A 21 -11.86 2.70 -0.60
N LEU A 22 -12.62 1.98 -1.43
CA LEU A 22 -12.09 1.35 -2.65
C LEU A 22 -11.67 2.39 -3.68
N GLY A 23 -12.42 3.49 -3.82
CA GLY A 23 -12.10 4.61 -4.72
C GLY A 23 -10.83 5.33 -4.30
N ASP A 24 -10.69 5.63 -3.02
CA ASP A 24 -9.49 6.26 -2.44
C ASP A 24 -8.26 5.36 -2.60
N PHE A 25 -8.40 4.06 -2.36
CA PHE A 25 -7.33 3.10 -2.59
C PHE A 25 -6.93 3.02 -4.07
N ALA A 26 -7.92 2.94 -4.97
CA ALA A 26 -7.67 2.85 -6.42
C ALA A 26 -7.05 4.12 -7.00
N SER A 27 -7.38 5.30 -6.47
CA SER A 27 -6.84 6.58 -6.93
C SER A 27 -5.40 6.82 -6.46
N GLN A 28 -5.06 6.45 -5.23
CA GLN A 28 -3.74 6.69 -4.64
C GLN A 28 -2.69 5.65 -5.04
N THR A 29 -3.11 4.42 -5.31
CA THR A 29 -2.18 3.29 -5.55
C THR A 29 -1.23 3.50 -6.73
N PRO A 30 -1.67 3.98 -7.91
CA PRO A 30 -0.78 4.17 -9.06
C PRO A 30 0.36 5.14 -8.77
N ASP A 31 0.05 6.29 -8.16
CA ASP A 31 1.04 7.32 -7.83
C ASP A 31 2.07 6.81 -6.82
N LEU A 32 1.63 6.06 -5.81
CA LEU A 32 2.52 5.44 -4.82
C LEU A 32 3.44 4.39 -5.46
N ILE A 33 2.93 3.57 -6.38
CA ILE A 33 3.75 2.59 -7.11
C ILE A 33 4.79 3.29 -7.99
N GLU A 34 4.41 4.34 -8.71
CA GLU A 34 5.33 5.11 -9.54
C GLU A 34 6.42 5.79 -8.70
N GLN A 35 6.03 6.36 -7.55
CA GLN A 35 6.97 6.96 -6.60
C GLN A 35 7.97 5.93 -6.06
N ILE A 36 7.50 4.74 -5.68
CA ILE A 36 8.37 3.64 -5.21
C ILE A 36 9.33 3.22 -6.33
N ALA A 37 8.83 2.99 -7.53
CA ALA A 37 9.65 2.56 -8.67
C ALA A 37 10.73 3.60 -9.01
N THR A 38 10.38 4.87 -9.01
CA THR A 38 11.30 5.99 -9.26
C THR A 38 12.37 6.09 -8.16
N ALA A 39 11.95 5.97 -6.90
CA ALA A 39 12.87 6.02 -5.76
C ALA A 39 13.86 4.83 -5.76
N ILE A 40 13.41 3.63 -6.15
CA ILE A 40 14.29 2.47 -6.36
C ILE A 40 15.34 2.79 -7.42
N ALA A 41 14.92 3.31 -8.58
CA ALA A 41 15.84 3.66 -9.67
C ALA A 41 16.88 4.73 -9.29
N GLN A 42 16.56 5.59 -8.32
CA GLN A 42 17.43 6.66 -7.82
C GLN A 42 18.26 6.24 -6.59
N GLY A 43 18.02 5.04 -6.03
CA GLY A 43 18.64 4.61 -4.78
C GLY A 43 18.14 5.35 -3.54
N ASP A 44 16.98 6.01 -3.62
CA ASP A 44 16.38 6.76 -2.51
C ASP A 44 15.58 5.83 -1.59
N ALA A 45 16.30 5.11 -0.72
CA ALA A 45 15.70 4.18 0.22
C ALA A 45 14.74 4.85 1.22
N ALA A 46 14.94 6.13 1.55
CA ALA A 46 14.05 6.86 2.45
C ALA A 46 12.67 7.05 1.82
N THR A 47 12.63 7.48 0.55
CA THR A 47 11.38 7.63 -0.19
C THR A 47 10.70 6.29 -0.44
N VAL A 48 11.44 5.23 -0.77
CA VAL A 48 10.87 3.87 -0.87
C VAL A 48 10.16 3.49 0.44
N GLY A 49 10.85 3.66 1.58
CA GLY A 49 10.30 3.33 2.89
C GLY A 49 9.01 4.09 3.21
N ALA A 50 9.00 5.40 2.94
CA ALA A 50 7.86 6.26 3.22
C ALA A 50 6.65 5.97 2.31
N ALA A 51 6.85 5.86 0.99
CA ALA A 51 5.78 5.59 0.05
C ALA A 51 5.18 4.19 0.27
N ALA A 52 6.03 3.18 0.54
CA ALA A 52 5.60 1.83 0.85
C ALA A 52 4.82 1.75 2.18
N HIS A 53 5.19 2.55 3.19
CA HIS A 53 4.43 2.65 4.44
C HIS A 53 2.99 3.15 4.20
N THR A 54 2.84 4.19 3.38
CA THR A 54 1.53 4.72 2.99
C THR A 54 0.72 3.69 2.22
N LEU A 55 1.33 3.06 1.20
CA LEU A 55 0.67 2.03 0.38
C LEU A 55 0.18 0.85 1.22
N LYS A 56 0.99 0.39 2.19
CA LYS A 56 0.61 -0.66 3.14
C LYS A 56 -0.63 -0.27 3.96
N GLY A 57 -0.68 0.97 4.44
CA GLY A 57 -1.84 1.49 5.19
C GLY A 57 -3.11 1.47 4.36
N SER A 58 -3.05 2.01 3.14
CA SER A 58 -4.18 2.03 2.21
C SER A 58 -4.63 0.61 1.82
N ALA A 59 -3.70 -0.31 1.59
CA ALA A 59 -4.02 -1.70 1.29
C ALA A 59 -4.75 -2.40 2.47
N ARG A 60 -4.33 -2.16 3.72
CA ARG A 60 -5.02 -2.71 4.90
C ARG A 60 -6.41 -2.12 5.09
N ALA A 61 -6.62 -0.84 4.76
CA ALA A 61 -7.92 -0.19 4.86
C ALA A 61 -8.99 -0.90 4.01
N VAL A 62 -8.59 -1.50 2.88
CA VAL A 62 -9.49 -2.24 1.99
C VAL A 62 -9.40 -3.77 2.12
N GLY A 63 -8.68 -4.28 3.12
CA GLY A 63 -8.49 -5.72 3.32
C GLY A 63 -7.66 -6.41 2.21
N ALA A 64 -6.76 -5.67 1.56
CA ALA A 64 -5.80 -6.20 0.57
C ALA A 64 -4.52 -6.72 1.25
N ASP A 65 -4.65 -7.74 2.10
CA ASP A 65 -3.56 -8.18 3.00
C ASP A 65 -2.30 -8.65 2.26
N GLU A 66 -2.46 -9.38 1.15
CA GLU A 66 -1.33 -9.81 0.32
C GLU A 66 -0.55 -8.63 -0.24
N PHE A 67 -1.26 -7.57 -0.65
CA PHE A 67 -0.62 -6.38 -1.18
C PHE A 67 0.03 -5.54 -0.07
N ALA A 68 -0.62 -5.48 1.10
CA ALA A 68 -0.03 -4.87 2.28
C ALA A 68 1.26 -5.58 2.73
N ALA A 69 1.36 -6.91 2.55
CA ALA A 69 2.58 -7.66 2.84
C ALA A 69 3.73 -7.28 1.91
N ILE A 70 3.47 -7.16 0.60
CA ILE A 70 4.48 -6.70 -0.37
C ILE A 70 4.94 -5.27 -0.05
N ALA A 71 4.00 -4.37 0.22
CA ALA A 71 4.32 -3.00 0.62
C ALA A 71 5.11 -2.95 1.93
N PHE A 72 4.86 -3.88 2.86
CA PHE A 72 5.65 -3.99 4.07
C PHE A 72 7.10 -4.44 3.80
N ASP A 73 7.33 -5.36 2.88
CA ASP A 73 8.69 -5.78 2.51
C ASP A 73 9.49 -4.61 1.90
N LEU A 74 8.84 -3.81 1.04
CA LEU A 74 9.41 -2.57 0.49
C LEU A 74 9.70 -1.52 1.58
N GLU A 75 8.77 -1.34 2.53
CA GLU A 75 8.98 -0.46 3.70
C GLU A 75 10.23 -0.87 4.49
N GLN A 76 10.41 -2.19 4.69
CA GLN A 76 11.53 -2.74 5.43
C GLN A 76 12.85 -2.62 4.66
N ALA A 77 12.84 -2.80 3.34
CA ALA A 77 14.00 -2.55 2.48
C ALA A 77 14.46 -1.08 2.58
N GLY A 78 13.51 -0.14 2.47
CA GLY A 78 13.77 1.29 2.64
C GLY A 78 14.35 1.64 4.00
N LYS A 79 13.76 1.11 5.09
CA LYS A 79 14.26 1.30 6.47
C LYS A 79 15.68 0.77 6.70
N ARG A 80 16.05 -0.31 6.02
CA ARG A 80 17.41 -0.89 6.11
C ARG A 80 18.43 -0.12 5.27
N GLY A 81 17.98 0.72 4.34
CA GLY A 81 18.85 1.35 3.35
C GLY A 81 19.37 0.35 2.31
N ASP A 82 18.73 -0.81 2.18
CA ASP A 82 19.14 -1.88 1.26
C ASP A 82 17.99 -2.22 0.31
N LEU A 83 18.09 -1.71 -0.92
CA LEU A 83 17.11 -1.91 -1.98
C LEU A 83 17.47 -3.06 -2.92
N SER A 84 18.56 -3.81 -2.65
CA SER A 84 19.11 -4.82 -3.56
C SER A 84 18.15 -5.96 -3.85
N ASN A 85 17.25 -6.25 -2.91
CA ASN A 85 16.24 -7.30 -2.97
C ASN A 85 14.82 -6.74 -2.76
N ALA A 86 14.59 -5.46 -3.09
CA ALA A 86 13.24 -4.92 -3.14
C ALA A 86 12.41 -5.74 -4.15
N PRO A 87 11.22 -6.26 -3.76
CA PRO A 87 10.39 -7.11 -4.61
C PRO A 87 9.80 -6.38 -5.82
#